data_AF-E5X2U5-F1
#
_entry.id   AF-E5X2U5-F1
#
_cell.length_a   1.000
_cell.length_b   1.000
_cell.length_c   1.000
_cell.angle_alpha   90.00
_cell.angle_beta   90.00
_cell.angle_gamma   90.00
#
_symmetry.space_group_name_H-M   'P 1'
#
loop_
_entity.id
_entity.type
_entity.pdbx_description
1 polymer ?
#
loop_
_entity_poly.entity_id
_entity_poly.type
_entity_poly.pdbx_seq_one_letter_code
_entity_poly.pdbx_strand_id
1 'polypeptide(L)'
;MLFVTLIFIIFLCWRSVIRYRKLFNPFTLSIQYSLLFIVIPQIILILLDAGEDSILSDFVIAISVFFIYIGTFLKLPLLKVYPFKNNRLIITFTFILLLILSIPLIPHLLNFGLSFRGLREFYEYVVFSPYASFYEIVKTLLLFLIIILFVRKRKITKTIIVLSLILVFSGSKMAILGIVITFSTMWEEYRKMNYKYLLFSFPIIFMLLVGYHFTQSLKTSNISVFENALSYFDVYKQQSIALEMFIKGKIEYFYGEISLSSWYKIIPRFLWESKPKDFGFALLNYRIYPDYSADGYMPSFGLAYTFADFGFISIIFSGLSSGFFKNYFYDIFKGSSKSVVAFLLYIVEINIILVVLFSAYYLLSSIHKK
;
A
#
# COMPACT_ATOMS: atom_id res chain seq x y z
N MET A 1 -10.31 -14.05 19.64
CA MET A 1 -8.95 -14.68 19.54
C MET A 1 -7.88 -13.65 19.15
N LEU A 2 -8.30 -12.51 18.57
CA LEU A 2 -7.50 -11.42 18.06
C LEU A 2 -6.45 -10.83 19.01
N PHE A 3 -6.72 -10.72 20.31
CA PHE A 3 -5.73 -10.26 21.30
C PHE A 3 -4.50 -11.17 21.37
N VAL A 4 -4.71 -12.50 21.26
CA VAL A 4 -3.61 -13.47 21.19
C VAL A 4 -2.82 -13.27 19.90
N THR A 5 -3.51 -13.06 18.78
CA THR A 5 -2.88 -12.70 17.50
C THR A 5 -2.06 -11.42 17.61
N LEU A 6 -2.54 -10.37 18.29
CA LEU A 6 -1.76 -9.15 18.53
C LEU A 6 -0.51 -9.42 19.36
N ILE A 7 -0.62 -10.15 20.48
CA ILE A 7 0.53 -10.50 21.33
C ILE A 7 1.58 -11.27 20.51
N PHE A 8 1.13 -12.22 19.68
CA PHE A 8 1.99 -12.95 18.77
C PHE A 8 2.70 -12.04 17.76
N ILE A 9 1.98 -11.10 17.13
CA ILE A 9 2.56 -10.11 16.21
C ILE A 9 3.59 -9.24 16.93
N ILE A 10 3.29 -8.74 18.13
CA ILE A 10 4.20 -7.93 18.95
C ILE A 10 5.48 -8.71 19.27
N PHE A 11 5.35 -9.99 19.65
CA PHE A 11 6.50 -10.86 19.91
C PHE A 11 7.39 -11.00 18.68
N LEU A 12 6.82 -11.26 17.49
CA LEU A 12 7.59 -11.35 16.25
C LEU A 12 8.23 -10.02 15.85
N CYS A 13 7.53 -8.90 16.05
CA CYS A 13 8.07 -7.56 15.85
C CYS A 13 9.30 -7.33 16.73
N TRP A 14 9.19 -7.64 18.03
CA TRP A 14 10.29 -7.50 18.97
C TRP A 14 11.51 -8.33 18.56
N ARG A 15 11.30 -9.61 18.21
CA ARG A 15 12.37 -10.49 17.69
C ARG A 15 13.00 -9.93 16.42
N SER A 16 12.21 -9.40 15.49
CA SER A 16 12.72 -8.77 14.27
C SER A 16 13.54 -7.52 14.56
N VAL A 17 13.05 -6.64 15.45
CA VAL A 17 13.77 -5.42 15.85
C VAL A 17 15.13 -5.76 16.48
N ILE A 18 15.21 -6.80 17.32
CA ILE A 18 16.49 -7.28 17.87
C ILE A 18 17.43 -7.72 16.74
N ARG A 19 16.92 -8.48 15.76
CA ARG A 19 17.72 -9.00 14.63
C ARG A 19 18.26 -7.88 13.74
N TYR A 20 17.43 -6.93 13.34
CA TYR A 20 17.80 -5.86 12.40
C TYR A 20 18.33 -4.59 13.07
N ARG A 21 18.16 -4.45 14.40
CA ARG A 21 18.45 -3.24 15.19
C ARG A 21 17.73 -1.98 14.65
N LYS A 22 16.56 -2.19 14.06
CA LYS A 22 15.75 -1.19 13.35
C LYS A 22 14.28 -1.48 13.53
N LEU A 23 13.47 -0.45 13.73
CA LEU A 23 12.01 -0.53 13.81
C LEU A 23 11.40 -0.71 12.42
N PHE A 24 11.87 -0.01 11.39
CA PHE A 24 11.45 -0.20 10.01
C PHE A 24 12.43 -1.17 9.33
N ASN A 25 12.12 -2.45 9.46
CA ASN A 25 12.90 -3.57 8.94
C ASN A 25 12.04 -4.41 7.97
N PRO A 26 12.62 -5.40 7.27
CA PRO A 26 11.87 -6.20 6.30
C PRO A 26 10.55 -6.76 6.81
N PHE A 27 10.54 -7.32 8.03
CA PHE A 27 9.33 -7.89 8.60
C PHE A 27 8.30 -6.80 8.94
N THR A 28 8.71 -5.77 9.68
CA THR A 28 7.77 -4.75 10.18
C THR A 28 7.18 -3.90 9.07
N LEU A 29 7.91 -3.69 7.96
CA LEU A 29 7.38 -3.04 6.76
C LEU A 29 6.34 -3.90 6.03
N SER A 30 6.51 -5.21 6.00
CA SER A 30 5.59 -6.11 5.29
C SER A 30 4.27 -6.34 6.01
N ILE A 31 4.19 -6.11 7.33
CA ILE A 31 2.97 -6.34 8.11
C ILE A 31 2.15 -5.06 8.37
N GLN A 32 2.58 -3.90 7.87
CA GLN A 32 1.99 -2.61 8.23
C GLN A 32 0.52 -2.53 7.87
N TYR A 33 0.14 -3.05 6.71
CA TYR A 33 -1.25 -3.07 6.29
C TYR A 33 -2.11 -3.90 7.25
N SER A 34 -1.73 -5.15 7.51
CA SER A 34 -2.43 -6.03 8.44
C SER A 34 -2.51 -5.45 9.85
N LEU A 35 -1.44 -4.79 10.32
CA LEU A 35 -1.43 -4.21 11.66
C LEU A 35 -2.29 -2.95 11.75
N LEU A 36 -2.12 -2.00 10.83
CA LEU A 36 -2.72 -0.66 10.92
C LEU A 36 -4.15 -0.57 10.39
N PHE A 37 -4.57 -1.46 9.49
CA PHE A 37 -5.92 -1.44 8.89
C PHE A 37 -6.81 -2.59 9.34
N ILE A 38 -6.25 -3.65 9.93
CA ILE A 38 -7.01 -4.82 10.32
C ILE A 38 -6.94 -5.02 11.83
N VAL A 39 -5.76 -5.33 12.39
CA VAL A 39 -5.64 -5.76 13.79
C VAL A 39 -5.87 -4.62 14.79
N ILE A 40 -5.13 -3.50 14.68
CA ILE A 40 -5.26 -2.40 15.65
C ILE A 40 -6.68 -1.81 15.64
N PRO A 41 -7.26 -1.48 14.48
CA PRO A 41 -8.60 -0.91 14.47
C PRO A 41 -9.65 -1.87 15.01
N GLN A 42 -9.54 -3.16 14.71
CA GLN A 42 -10.47 -4.15 15.22
C GLN A 42 -10.37 -4.31 16.74
N ILE A 43 -9.17 -4.25 17.31
CA ILE A 43 -9.00 -4.26 18.76
C ILE A 43 -9.64 -3.02 19.40
N ILE A 44 -9.47 -1.85 18.80
CA ILE A 44 -10.13 -0.62 19.26
C ILE A 44 -11.64 -0.82 19.23
N LEU A 45 -12.20 -1.35 18.13
CA LEU A 45 -13.62 -1.63 17.99
C LEU A 45 -14.14 -2.62 19.05
N ILE A 46 -13.42 -3.71 19.32
CA ILE A 46 -13.78 -4.68 20.35
C ILE A 46 -13.78 -4.04 21.74
N LEU A 47 -12.80 -3.19 22.05
CA LEU A 47 -12.74 -2.47 23.34
C LEU A 47 -13.86 -1.44 23.52
N LEU A 48 -14.58 -1.11 22.44
CA LEU A 48 -15.69 -0.17 22.41
C LEU A 48 -17.04 -0.87 22.23
N ASP A 49 -17.09 -2.20 22.39
CA ASP A 49 -18.27 -3.04 22.18
C ASP A 49 -18.93 -2.91 20.78
N ALA A 50 -18.16 -2.47 19.78
CA ALA A 50 -18.60 -2.30 18.39
C ALA A 50 -17.88 -3.25 17.40
N GLY A 51 -16.96 -4.09 17.90
CA GLY A 51 -16.12 -4.96 17.10
C GLY A 51 -16.67 -6.37 16.95
N GLU A 52 -16.46 -6.95 15.76
CA GLU A 52 -16.63 -8.38 15.47
C GLU A 52 -15.42 -9.23 15.92
N ASP A 53 -15.65 -10.48 16.30
CA ASP A 53 -14.58 -11.46 16.56
C ASP A 53 -14.80 -12.66 15.63
N SER A 54 -13.80 -12.96 14.80
CA SER A 54 -13.82 -14.08 13.85
C SER A 54 -12.54 -14.89 13.99
N ILE A 55 -12.67 -16.09 14.55
CA ILE A 55 -11.55 -17.02 14.74
C ILE A 55 -10.85 -17.31 13.41
N LEU A 56 -11.61 -17.46 12.32
CA LEU A 56 -11.06 -17.72 10.99
C LEU A 56 -10.24 -16.52 10.48
N SER A 57 -10.76 -15.30 10.66
CA SER A 57 -10.07 -14.06 10.29
C SER A 57 -8.77 -13.90 11.08
N ASP A 58 -8.82 -14.12 12.40
CA ASP A 58 -7.67 -14.08 13.29
C ASP A 58 -6.59 -15.08 12.88
N PHE A 59 -7.00 -16.29 12.51
CA PHE A 59 -6.10 -17.35 12.09
C PHE A 59 -5.43 -17.05 10.74
N VAL A 60 -6.18 -16.52 9.77
CA VAL A 60 -5.63 -16.07 8.48
C VAL A 60 -4.60 -14.95 8.69
N ILE A 61 -4.88 -14.00 9.57
CA ILE A 61 -3.93 -12.93 9.92
C ILE A 61 -2.67 -13.52 10.57
N ALA A 62 -2.83 -14.42 11.56
CA ALA A 62 -1.72 -15.03 12.26
C ALA A 62 -0.82 -15.85 11.33
N ILE A 63 -1.41 -16.66 10.44
CA ILE A 63 -0.67 -17.43 9.42
C ILE A 63 0.08 -16.47 8.48
N SER A 64 -0.61 -15.47 7.94
CA SER A 64 0.00 -14.49 7.04
C SER A 64 1.24 -13.85 7.68
N VAL A 65 1.10 -13.31 8.91
CA VAL A 65 2.20 -12.67 9.62
C VAL A 65 3.33 -13.65 9.96
N PHE A 66 2.99 -14.87 10.40
CA PHE A 66 3.99 -15.89 10.68
C PHE A 66 4.83 -16.22 9.45
N PHE A 67 4.19 -16.43 8.30
CA PHE A 67 4.90 -16.76 7.06
C PHE A 67 5.67 -15.57 6.48
N ILE A 68 5.22 -14.32 6.69
CA ILE A 68 6.04 -13.13 6.43
C ILE A 68 7.32 -13.18 7.28
N TYR A 69 7.20 -13.48 8.58
CA TYR A 69 8.35 -13.59 9.47
C TYR A 69 9.33 -14.66 8.98
N ILE A 70 8.85 -15.87 8.68
CA ILE A 70 9.66 -16.98 8.14
C ILE A 70 10.34 -16.58 6.82
N GLY A 71 9.61 -15.90 5.93
CA GLY A 71 10.13 -15.40 4.66
C GLY A 71 11.38 -14.54 4.83
N THR A 72 11.48 -13.75 5.91
CA THR A 72 12.67 -12.92 6.19
C THR A 72 13.94 -13.70 6.52
N PHE A 73 13.86 -15.01 6.76
CA PHE A 73 15.02 -15.87 7.00
C PHE A 73 15.52 -16.57 5.72
N LEU A 74 14.69 -16.61 4.68
CA LEU A 74 15.05 -17.23 3.42
C LEU A 74 16.13 -16.42 2.72
N LYS A 75 17.19 -17.10 2.30
CA LYS A 75 18.30 -16.54 1.51
C LYS A 75 18.36 -17.28 0.18
N LEU A 76 18.27 -16.56 -0.92
CA LEU A 76 18.52 -17.09 -2.26
C LEU A 76 19.80 -16.45 -2.82
N PRO A 77 20.63 -17.21 -3.56
CA PRO A 77 21.76 -16.63 -4.24
C PRO A 77 21.34 -15.83 -5.50
N LEU A 78 21.80 -14.57 -5.55
CA LEU A 78 22.33 -13.88 -6.74
C LEU A 78 21.37 -13.41 -7.86
N LEU A 79 20.32 -12.62 -7.55
CA LEU A 79 19.82 -11.61 -8.49
C LEU A 79 20.57 -10.28 -8.30
N LYS A 80 21.56 -10.00 -9.15
CA LYS A 80 22.29 -8.72 -9.08
C LYS A 80 21.34 -7.57 -9.44
N VAL A 81 21.11 -6.66 -8.49
CA VAL A 81 20.43 -5.39 -8.75
C VAL A 81 21.46 -4.34 -9.10
N TYR A 82 21.41 -3.87 -10.34
CA TYR A 82 22.35 -2.84 -10.81
C TYR A 82 21.87 -1.44 -10.40
N PRO A 83 22.76 -0.55 -9.94
CA PRO A 83 22.39 0.83 -9.71
C PRO A 83 22.06 1.53 -11.03
N PHE A 84 21.26 2.58 -10.93
CA PHE A 84 21.04 3.49 -12.04
C PHE A 84 22.35 4.19 -12.43
N LYS A 85 22.75 4.08 -13.70
CA LYS A 85 23.98 4.71 -14.21
C LYS A 85 23.88 6.22 -14.31
N ASN A 86 22.74 6.74 -14.78
CA ASN A 86 22.51 8.18 -14.97
C ASN A 86 21.30 8.66 -14.16
N ASN A 87 21.53 8.98 -12.88
CA ASN A 87 20.48 9.46 -11.98
C ASN A 87 19.83 10.77 -12.43
N ARG A 88 20.54 11.66 -13.14
CA ARG A 88 19.95 12.92 -13.61
C ARG A 88 18.93 12.65 -14.71
N LEU A 89 19.29 11.82 -15.69
CA LEU A 89 18.40 11.42 -16.78
C LEU A 89 17.13 10.73 -16.25
N ILE A 90 17.27 9.83 -15.27
CA ILE A 90 16.11 9.16 -14.67
C ILE A 90 15.21 10.15 -13.93
N ILE A 91 15.77 11.08 -13.16
CA ILE A 91 14.98 12.12 -12.49
C ILE A 91 14.22 12.97 -13.52
N THR A 92 14.91 13.42 -14.57
CA THR A 92 14.29 14.23 -15.64
C THR A 92 13.20 13.45 -16.36
N PHE A 93 13.47 12.21 -16.74
CA PHE A 93 12.48 11.34 -17.40
C PHE A 93 11.27 11.07 -16.49
N THR A 94 11.50 10.73 -15.22
CA THR A 94 10.43 10.51 -14.22
C THR A 94 9.56 11.76 -14.08
N PHE A 95 10.18 12.94 -14.03
CA PHE A 95 9.48 14.22 -13.91
C PHE A 95 8.67 14.57 -15.16
N ILE A 96 9.24 14.38 -16.37
CA ILE A 96 8.53 14.58 -17.62
C ILE A 96 7.34 13.63 -17.74
N LEU A 97 7.53 12.34 -17.42
CA LEU A 97 6.48 11.35 -17.44
C LEU A 97 5.37 11.68 -16.44
N LEU A 98 5.72 12.14 -15.24
CA LEU A 98 4.78 12.61 -14.22
C LEU A 98 3.91 13.75 -14.78
N LEU A 99 4.52 14.76 -15.41
CA LEU A 99 3.81 15.90 -15.98
C LEU A 99 2.85 15.46 -17.08
N ILE A 100 3.33 14.68 -18.05
CA ILE A 100 2.51 14.20 -19.18
C ILE A 100 1.31 13.38 -18.67
N LEU A 101 1.54 12.44 -17.76
CA LEU A 101 0.47 11.58 -17.24
C LEU A 101 -0.49 12.30 -16.29
N SER A 102 -0.12 13.49 -15.80
CA SER A 102 -0.99 14.34 -14.98
C SER A 102 -1.93 15.19 -15.83
N ILE A 103 -1.63 15.47 -17.11
CA ILE A 103 -2.46 16.33 -17.99
C ILE A 103 -3.93 15.87 -18.02
N PRO A 104 -4.26 14.57 -18.21
CA PRO A 104 -5.66 14.12 -18.23
C PRO A 104 -6.39 14.28 -16.89
N LEU A 105 -5.65 14.40 -15.78
CA LEU A 105 -6.20 14.49 -14.42
C LEU A 105 -6.49 15.95 -14.01
N ILE A 106 -5.78 16.92 -14.58
CA ILE A 106 -5.89 18.34 -14.20
C ILE A 106 -7.31 18.90 -14.35
N PRO A 107 -8.03 18.70 -15.46
CA PRO A 107 -9.38 19.24 -15.62
C PRO A 107 -10.34 18.73 -14.52
N HIS A 108 -10.25 17.45 -14.20
CA HIS A 108 -11.06 16.85 -13.14
C HIS A 108 -10.69 17.40 -11.77
N LEU A 109 -9.40 17.53 -11.48
CA LEU A 109 -8.93 18.13 -10.22
C LEU A 109 -9.45 19.57 -10.04
N LEU A 110 -9.45 20.36 -11.12
CA LEU A 110 -9.97 21.73 -11.10
C LEU A 110 -11.49 21.76 -10.92
N ASN A 111 -12.22 20.82 -11.53
CA ASN A 111 -13.68 20.72 -11.41
C ASN A 111 -14.13 20.43 -9.97
N PHE A 112 -13.47 19.51 -9.28
CA PHE A 112 -13.78 19.21 -7.87
C PHE A 112 -13.13 20.21 -6.88
N GLY A 113 -12.09 20.93 -7.32
CA GLY A 113 -11.38 21.93 -6.53
C GLY A 113 -10.34 21.36 -5.57
N LEU A 114 -9.54 22.26 -4.98
CA LEU A 114 -8.40 21.92 -4.10
C LEU A 114 -8.76 21.85 -2.61
N SER A 115 -10.05 21.93 -2.26
CA SER A 115 -10.49 21.73 -0.88
C SER A 115 -10.28 20.27 -0.47
N PHE A 116 -10.09 19.96 0.82
CA PHE A 116 -9.93 18.58 1.30
C PHE A 116 -11.06 17.64 0.81
N ARG A 117 -12.28 18.18 0.74
CA ARG A 117 -13.45 17.48 0.22
C ARG A 117 -13.39 17.30 -1.30
N GLY A 118 -13.08 18.37 -2.04
CA GLY A 118 -12.90 18.31 -3.50
C GLY A 118 -11.84 17.29 -3.92
N LEU A 119 -10.72 17.23 -3.22
CA LEU A 119 -9.66 16.25 -3.47
C LEU A 119 -10.11 14.79 -3.22
N ARG A 120 -11.04 14.59 -2.28
CA ARG A 120 -11.63 13.26 -2.02
C ARG A 120 -12.61 12.88 -3.11
N GLU A 121 -13.52 13.78 -3.47
CA GLU A 121 -14.50 13.57 -4.53
C GLU A 121 -13.78 13.31 -5.88
N PHE A 122 -12.70 14.06 -6.15
CA PHE A 122 -11.77 13.80 -7.26
C PHE A 122 -11.16 12.39 -7.19
N TYR A 123 -10.63 11.98 -6.03
CA TYR A 123 -10.05 10.65 -5.87
C TYR A 123 -11.07 9.55 -6.16
N GLU A 124 -12.27 9.64 -5.59
CA GLU A 124 -13.33 8.65 -5.78
C GLU A 124 -13.74 8.59 -7.26
N TYR A 125 -13.99 9.73 -7.88
CA TYR A 125 -14.28 9.80 -9.31
C TYR A 125 -13.17 9.16 -10.16
N VAL A 126 -11.90 9.51 -9.92
CA VAL A 126 -10.79 9.06 -10.75
C VAL A 126 -10.51 7.57 -10.59
N VAL A 127 -10.63 7.02 -9.39
CA VAL A 127 -10.39 5.59 -9.12
C VAL A 127 -11.43 4.69 -9.79
N PHE A 128 -12.67 5.16 -9.95
CA PHE A 128 -13.76 4.38 -10.57
C PHE A 128 -14.02 4.74 -12.04
N SER A 129 -13.21 5.62 -12.63
CA SER A 129 -13.35 6.08 -14.02
C SER A 129 -12.22 5.55 -14.92
N PRO A 130 -12.26 5.84 -16.23
CA PRO A 130 -11.17 5.52 -17.16
C PRO A 130 -9.78 6.04 -16.77
N TYR A 131 -9.71 6.98 -15.82
CA TYR A 131 -8.50 7.65 -15.37
C TYR A 131 -7.75 6.91 -14.25
N ALA A 132 -8.30 5.81 -13.72
CA ALA A 132 -7.71 5.08 -12.59
C ALA A 132 -6.24 4.69 -12.80
N SER A 133 -5.90 4.19 -14.00
CA SER A 133 -4.53 3.81 -14.35
C SER A 133 -3.58 5.00 -14.34
N PHE A 134 -3.98 6.16 -14.88
CA PHE A 134 -3.17 7.37 -14.85
C PHE A 134 -2.88 7.81 -13.42
N TYR A 135 -3.91 7.86 -12.59
CA TYR A 135 -3.80 8.29 -11.20
C TYR A 135 -2.87 7.40 -10.38
N GLU A 136 -2.97 6.07 -10.54
CA GLU A 136 -2.11 5.11 -9.86
C GLU A 136 -0.64 5.24 -10.31
N ILE A 137 -0.39 5.44 -11.61
CA ILE A 137 0.97 5.64 -12.13
C ILE A 137 1.54 6.99 -11.66
N VAL A 138 0.77 8.08 -11.70
CA VAL A 138 1.19 9.41 -11.23
C VAL A 138 1.58 9.38 -9.76
N LYS A 139 0.76 8.78 -8.88
CA LYS A 139 1.11 8.60 -7.47
C LYS A 139 2.42 7.83 -7.28
N THR A 140 2.58 6.73 -8.04
CA THR A 140 3.77 5.88 -7.95
C THR A 140 5.03 6.63 -8.40
N LEU A 141 4.96 7.35 -9.53
CA LEU A 141 6.06 8.18 -10.04
C LEU A 141 6.44 9.28 -9.05
N LEU A 142 5.44 9.90 -8.42
CA LEU A 142 5.66 10.97 -7.46
C LEU A 142 6.34 10.45 -6.19
N LEU A 143 5.93 9.29 -5.68
CA LEU A 143 6.61 8.59 -4.59
C LEU A 143 8.05 8.24 -4.96
N PHE A 144 8.30 7.73 -6.17
CA PHE A 144 9.66 7.40 -6.63
C PHE A 144 10.54 8.64 -6.70
N LEU A 145 10.01 9.74 -7.25
CA LEU A 145 10.74 10.99 -7.37
C LEU A 145 11.14 11.52 -5.98
N ILE A 146 10.23 11.46 -5.01
CA ILE A 146 10.53 11.80 -3.60
C ILE A 146 11.67 10.93 -3.06
N ILE A 147 11.59 9.62 -3.26
CA ILE A 147 12.60 8.66 -2.77
C ILE A 147 13.97 8.91 -3.42
N ILE A 148 14.03 9.04 -4.75
CA ILE A 148 15.26 9.27 -5.50
C ILE A 148 15.92 10.59 -5.05
N LEU A 149 15.14 11.67 -4.92
CA LEU A 149 15.65 12.97 -4.47
C LEU A 149 16.17 12.92 -3.04
N PHE A 150 15.43 12.25 -2.13
CA PHE A 150 15.85 12.09 -0.74
C PHE A 150 17.15 11.30 -0.63
N VAL A 151 17.25 10.12 -1.25
CA VAL A 151 18.44 9.26 -1.16
C VAL A 151 19.68 9.98 -1.68
N ARG A 152 19.54 10.78 -2.75
CA ARG A 152 20.63 11.57 -3.33
C ARG A 152 21.10 12.72 -2.43
N LYS A 153 20.16 13.43 -1.79
CA LYS A 153 20.48 14.64 -0.99
C LYS A 153 20.69 14.34 0.49
N ARG A 154 20.17 13.21 0.99
CA ARG A 154 20.15 12.77 2.39
C ARG A 154 19.62 13.84 3.38
N LYS A 155 18.73 14.70 2.87
CA LYS A 155 18.04 15.75 3.62
C LYS A 155 16.71 16.05 2.95
N ILE A 156 15.73 16.49 3.75
CA ILE A 156 14.45 16.97 3.25
C ILE A 156 14.67 18.36 2.65
N THR A 157 14.37 18.51 1.36
CA THR A 157 14.46 19.78 0.64
C THR A 157 13.07 20.38 0.43
N LYS A 158 13.01 21.68 0.10
CA LYS A 158 11.73 22.34 -0.25
C LYS A 158 10.98 21.58 -1.36
N THR A 159 11.70 21.12 -2.38
CA THR A 159 11.14 20.29 -3.47
C THR A 159 10.49 19.01 -2.95
N ILE A 160 11.16 18.30 -2.03
CA ILE A 160 10.62 17.08 -1.43
C ILE A 160 9.34 17.40 -0.65
N ILE A 161 9.30 18.49 0.11
CA ILE A 161 8.11 18.92 0.85
C ILE A 161 6.95 19.22 -0.10
N VAL A 162 7.18 19.99 -1.16
CA VAL A 162 6.14 20.32 -2.15
C VAL A 162 5.59 19.06 -2.83
N LEU A 163 6.46 18.17 -3.30
CA LEU A 163 6.02 16.90 -3.89
C LEU A 163 5.23 16.07 -2.87
N SER A 164 5.68 16.00 -1.62
CA SER A 164 4.99 15.26 -0.56
C SER A 164 3.58 15.81 -0.30
N LEU A 165 3.43 17.13 -0.29
CA LEU A 165 2.12 17.77 -0.18
C LEU A 165 1.22 17.39 -1.36
N ILE A 166 1.73 17.43 -2.60
CA ILE A 166 0.98 16.98 -3.78
C ILE A 166 0.53 15.51 -3.63
N LEU A 167 1.38 14.63 -3.08
CA LEU A 167 0.99 13.23 -2.83
C LEU A 167 -0.12 13.12 -1.79
N VAL A 168 0.00 13.84 -0.68
CA VAL A 168 -0.99 13.87 0.40
C VAL A 168 -2.33 14.40 -0.09
N PHE A 169 -2.28 15.43 -0.94
CA PHE A 169 -3.45 16.02 -1.58
C PHE A 169 -3.98 15.22 -2.78
N SER A 170 -3.45 14.03 -3.05
CA SER A 170 -4.04 13.12 -4.05
C SER A 170 -5.39 12.54 -3.61
N GLY A 171 -5.84 12.75 -2.37
CA GLY A 171 -7.11 12.26 -1.84
C GLY A 171 -7.12 10.79 -1.39
N SER A 172 -5.98 10.10 -1.51
CA SER A 172 -5.83 8.70 -1.08
C SER A 172 -5.30 8.60 0.35
N LYS A 173 -6.10 7.99 1.23
CA LYS A 173 -5.73 7.72 2.64
C LYS A 173 -4.47 6.84 2.74
N MET A 174 -4.32 5.85 1.85
CA MET A 174 -3.13 5.01 1.74
C MET A 174 -1.88 5.80 1.33
N ALA A 175 -2.03 6.86 0.51
CA ALA A 175 -0.90 7.69 0.11
C ALA A 175 -0.34 8.50 1.30
N ILE A 176 -1.23 9.00 2.17
CA ILE A 176 -0.85 9.72 3.40
C ILE A 176 -0.06 8.80 4.33
N LEU A 177 -0.56 7.59 4.59
CA LEU A 177 0.14 6.65 5.45
C LEU A 177 1.46 6.17 4.81
N GLY A 178 1.43 5.86 3.52
CA GLY A 178 2.61 5.40 2.77
C GLY A 178 3.74 6.43 2.77
N ILE A 179 3.43 7.72 2.70
CA ILE A 179 4.46 8.77 2.74
C ILE A 179 5.08 8.91 4.14
N VAL A 180 4.28 8.80 5.21
CA VAL A 180 4.80 8.78 6.59
C VAL A 180 5.77 7.62 6.76
N ILE A 181 5.33 6.40 6.41
CA ILE A 181 6.17 5.19 6.52
C ILE A 181 7.47 5.35 5.74
N THR A 182 7.37 5.86 4.51
CA THR A 182 8.52 6.09 3.63
C THR A 182 9.50 7.06 4.27
N PHE A 183 9.03 8.19 4.80
CA PHE A 183 9.87 9.17 5.48
C PHE A 183 10.47 8.63 6.79
N SER A 184 9.70 7.92 7.60
CA SER A 184 10.21 7.31 8.84
C SER A 184 11.30 6.28 8.54
N THR A 185 11.11 5.45 7.51
CA THR A 185 12.10 4.47 7.06
C THR A 185 13.36 5.15 6.53
N MET A 186 13.20 6.18 5.70
CA MET A 186 14.30 7.04 5.23
C MET A 186 15.08 7.68 6.37
N TRP A 187 14.36 8.23 7.35
CA TRP A 187 14.98 8.89 8.48
C TRP A 187 15.73 7.91 9.35
N GLU A 188 15.17 6.72 9.61
CA GLU A 188 15.85 5.67 10.36
C GLU A 188 17.08 5.12 9.64
N GLU A 189 17.05 5.03 8.32
CA GLU A 189 18.13 4.46 7.52
C GLU A 189 19.28 5.45 7.27
N TYR A 190 18.99 6.74 7.09
CA TYR A 190 20.00 7.75 6.76
C TYR A 190 20.35 8.68 7.92
N ARG A 191 19.53 8.72 8.98
CA ARG A 191 19.75 9.50 10.20
C ARG A 191 19.56 8.60 11.43
N LYS A 192 19.94 9.08 12.61
CA LYS A 192 19.57 8.43 13.88
C LYS A 192 18.14 8.84 14.22
N MET A 193 17.21 7.89 14.23
CA MET A 193 15.83 8.17 14.59
C MET A 193 15.69 8.23 16.10
N ASN A 194 14.99 9.27 16.59
CA ASN A 194 14.55 9.31 17.98
C ASN A 194 13.11 8.81 18.03
N TYR A 195 12.94 7.59 18.55
CA TYR A 195 11.66 6.89 18.59
C TYR A 195 10.60 7.59 19.44
N LYS A 196 10.99 8.52 20.34
CA LYS A 196 10.03 9.36 21.08
C LYS A 196 9.22 10.24 20.12
N TYR A 197 9.87 10.93 19.18
CA TYR A 197 9.17 11.78 18.21
C TYR A 197 8.30 10.97 17.25
N LEU A 198 8.74 9.76 16.88
CA LEU A 198 7.93 8.84 16.08
C LEU A 198 6.64 8.48 16.84
N LEU A 199 6.75 8.11 18.11
CA LEU A 199 5.61 7.76 18.95
C LEU A 199 4.62 8.93 19.10
N PHE A 200 5.11 10.17 19.23
CA PHE A 200 4.26 11.37 19.25
C PHE A 200 3.63 11.70 17.88
N SER A 201 4.26 11.31 16.77
CA SER A 201 3.70 11.54 15.43
C SER A 201 2.49 10.65 15.12
N PHE A 202 2.43 9.44 15.69
CA PHE A 202 1.34 8.49 15.43
C PHE A 202 -0.05 9.02 15.82
N PRO A 203 -0.26 9.57 17.03
CA PRO A 203 -1.53 10.20 17.40
C PRO A 203 -1.92 11.37 16.49
N ILE A 204 -0.95 12.18 16.07
CA ILE A 204 -1.20 13.32 15.16
C ILE A 204 -1.65 12.81 13.79
N ILE A 205 -0.99 11.79 13.24
CA ILE A 205 -1.38 11.18 11.97
C ILE A 205 -2.74 10.51 12.08
N PHE A 206 -3.01 9.82 13.19
CA PHE A 206 -4.32 9.23 13.47
C PHE A 206 -5.41 10.32 13.51
N MET A 207 -5.17 11.43 14.22
CA MET A 207 -6.09 12.57 14.24
C MET A 207 -6.25 13.23 12.87
N LEU A 208 -5.22 13.28 12.04
CA LEU A 208 -5.32 13.75 10.65
C LEU A 208 -6.18 12.81 9.79
N LEU A 209 -6.02 11.49 9.94
CA LEU A 209 -6.83 10.50 9.22
C LEU A 209 -8.30 10.54 9.67
N VAL A 210 -8.55 10.64 10.97
CA VAL A 210 -9.89 10.79 11.56
C VAL A 210 -10.50 12.13 11.16
N GLY A 211 -9.75 13.23 11.24
CA GLY A 211 -10.20 14.55 10.79
C GLY A 211 -10.49 14.60 9.29
N TYR A 212 -9.70 13.91 8.48
CA TYR A 212 -9.97 13.75 7.05
C TYR A 212 -11.28 12.98 6.82
N HIS A 213 -11.55 11.94 7.60
CA HIS A 213 -12.84 11.22 7.58
C HIS A 213 -14.01 12.10 8.05
N PHE A 214 -13.79 12.91 9.08
CA PHE A 214 -14.81 13.80 9.65
C PHE A 214 -15.34 14.82 8.63
N THR A 215 -14.45 15.42 7.82
CA THR A 215 -14.88 16.33 6.74
C THR A 215 -15.74 15.67 5.66
N GLN A 216 -15.78 14.32 5.59
CA GLN A 216 -16.60 13.53 4.67
C GLN A 216 -18.02 13.30 5.21
N SER A 217 -18.18 13.19 6.54
CA SER A 217 -19.45 12.81 7.20
C SER A 217 -20.52 13.90 7.23
N LEU A 218 -20.17 15.16 7.00
CA LEU A 218 -21.06 16.30 7.26
C LEU A 218 -22.32 16.35 6.37
N LYS A 219 -22.46 15.44 5.38
CA LYS A 219 -23.65 15.35 4.52
C LYS A 219 -24.55 14.14 4.76
N THR A 220 -24.14 13.15 5.56
CA THR A 220 -24.83 11.86 5.59
C THR A 220 -25.17 11.46 7.02
N SER A 221 -26.43 11.72 7.40
CA SER A 221 -27.19 11.16 8.55
C SER A 221 -26.79 11.54 9.99
N ASN A 222 -27.79 11.44 10.88
CA ASN A 222 -27.72 11.56 12.36
C ASN A 222 -26.89 10.43 13.02
N ILE A 223 -25.86 9.91 12.35
CA ILE A 223 -24.96 8.90 12.89
C ILE A 223 -23.94 9.61 13.77
N SER A 224 -23.65 9.05 14.94
CA SER A 224 -22.70 9.67 15.86
C SER A 224 -21.31 9.79 15.19
N VAL A 225 -20.59 10.87 15.51
CA VAL A 225 -19.23 11.15 14.99
C VAL A 225 -18.30 9.94 15.12
N PHE A 226 -18.55 9.13 16.15
CA PHE A 226 -17.78 7.94 16.48
C PHE A 226 -18.09 6.77 15.54
N GLU A 227 -19.36 6.44 15.33
CA GLU A 227 -19.78 5.34 14.45
C GLU A 227 -19.31 5.54 13.00
N ASN A 228 -19.29 6.78 12.50
CA ASN A 228 -18.78 7.03 11.15
C ASN A 228 -17.24 7.00 11.08
N ALA A 229 -16.52 7.31 12.15
CA ALA A 229 -15.07 7.10 12.19
C ALA A 229 -14.72 5.60 12.29
N LEU A 230 -15.62 4.79 12.82
CA LEU A 230 -15.45 3.35 13.01
C LEU A 230 -15.77 2.54 11.75
N SER A 231 -16.76 2.95 10.93
CA SER A 231 -17.04 2.35 9.62
C SER A 231 -15.83 2.37 8.67
N TYR A 232 -14.91 3.31 8.90
CA TYR A 232 -13.62 3.38 8.20
C TYR A 232 -12.77 2.11 8.34
N PHE A 233 -12.99 1.33 9.40
CA PHE A 233 -12.21 0.16 9.77
C PHE A 233 -12.97 -1.16 9.61
N ASP A 234 -14.06 -1.16 8.83
CA ASP A 234 -14.84 -2.35 8.49
C ASP A 234 -14.05 -3.43 7.71
N VAL A 235 -12.78 -3.20 7.40
CA VAL A 235 -11.91 -4.15 6.68
C VAL A 235 -11.91 -5.54 7.33
N TYR A 236 -11.85 -5.61 8.67
CA TYR A 236 -11.87 -6.89 9.39
C TYR A 236 -13.22 -7.61 9.25
N LYS A 237 -14.33 -6.87 9.36
CA LYS A 237 -15.69 -7.37 9.15
C LYS A 237 -15.85 -7.93 7.74
N GLN A 238 -15.47 -7.14 6.74
CA GLN A 238 -15.54 -7.53 5.33
C GLN A 238 -14.68 -8.77 5.05
N GLN A 239 -13.44 -8.79 5.58
CA GLN A 239 -12.58 -9.98 5.52
C GLN A 239 -13.28 -11.20 6.12
N SER A 240 -13.89 -11.08 7.29
CA SER A 240 -14.56 -12.18 7.99
C SER A 240 -15.72 -12.75 7.18
N ILE A 241 -16.57 -11.89 6.62
CA ILE A 241 -17.67 -12.27 5.74
C ILE A 241 -17.16 -13.04 4.52
N ALA A 242 -16.16 -12.49 3.82
CA ALA A 242 -15.61 -13.11 2.62
C ALA A 242 -15.00 -14.49 2.92
N LEU A 243 -14.18 -14.61 3.98
CA LEU A 243 -13.57 -15.87 4.39
C LEU A 243 -14.61 -16.94 4.73
N GLU A 244 -15.68 -16.55 5.43
CA GLU A 244 -16.78 -17.46 5.77
C GLU A 244 -17.52 -17.96 4.52
N MET A 245 -17.75 -17.10 3.53
CA MET A 245 -18.37 -17.49 2.26
C MET A 245 -17.56 -18.53 1.51
N PHE A 246 -16.22 -18.42 1.49
CA PHE A 246 -15.35 -19.44 0.88
C PHE A 246 -15.38 -20.75 1.64
N ILE A 247 -15.21 -20.74 2.97
CA ILE A 247 -15.19 -21.96 3.78
C ILE A 247 -16.53 -22.70 3.74
N LYS A 248 -17.65 -21.97 3.66
CA LYS A 248 -18.99 -22.56 3.53
C LYS A 248 -19.34 -22.98 2.09
N GLY A 249 -18.44 -22.82 1.12
CA GLY A 249 -18.69 -23.16 -0.28
C GLY A 249 -19.73 -22.29 -0.97
N LYS A 250 -20.01 -21.08 -0.46
CA LYS A 250 -20.94 -20.13 -1.09
C LYS A 250 -20.31 -19.41 -2.29
N ILE A 251 -18.98 -19.31 -2.30
CA ILE A 251 -18.19 -18.74 -3.38
C ILE A 251 -17.05 -19.72 -3.68
N GLU A 252 -16.82 -19.99 -4.96
CA GLU A 252 -15.68 -20.77 -5.42
C GLU A 252 -14.40 -19.93 -5.41
N TYR A 253 -13.26 -20.59 -5.18
CA TYR A 253 -11.96 -19.95 -5.32
C TYR A 253 -11.72 -19.47 -6.75
N PHE A 254 -10.92 -18.41 -6.90
CA PHE A 254 -10.58 -17.79 -8.18
C PHE A 254 -9.36 -18.42 -8.85
N TYR A 255 -8.67 -19.34 -8.18
CA TYR A 255 -7.56 -20.13 -8.73
C TYR A 255 -6.47 -19.30 -9.44
N GLY A 256 -6.16 -18.11 -8.92
CA GLY A 256 -5.10 -17.24 -9.43
C GLY A 256 -5.60 -16.12 -10.34
N GLU A 257 -6.89 -16.10 -10.69
CA GLU A 257 -7.48 -15.08 -11.56
C GLU A 257 -7.34 -13.66 -10.96
N ILE A 258 -7.50 -13.51 -9.64
CA ILE A 258 -7.31 -12.21 -8.97
C ILE A 258 -5.87 -11.73 -9.16
N SER A 259 -4.90 -12.59 -8.88
CA SER A 259 -3.48 -12.24 -9.02
C SER A 259 -3.08 -11.93 -10.46
N LEU A 260 -3.54 -12.74 -11.44
CA LEU A 260 -3.17 -12.60 -12.85
C LEU A 260 -3.86 -11.42 -13.55
N SER A 261 -5.16 -11.22 -13.30
CA SER A 261 -5.93 -10.13 -13.93
C SER A 261 -5.54 -8.74 -13.39
N SER A 262 -4.81 -8.67 -12.27
CA SER A 262 -4.29 -7.41 -11.72
C SER A 262 -3.39 -6.63 -12.70
N TRP A 263 -2.84 -7.29 -13.73
CA TRP A 263 -2.06 -6.64 -14.80
C TRP A 263 -2.88 -5.66 -15.64
N TYR A 264 -4.20 -5.86 -15.75
CA TYR A 264 -5.12 -4.94 -16.43
C TYR A 264 -5.19 -3.56 -15.77
N LYS A 265 -4.69 -3.42 -14.54
CA LYS A 265 -4.57 -2.12 -13.84
C LYS A 265 -3.68 -1.14 -14.61
N ILE A 266 -2.66 -1.60 -15.33
CA ILE A 266 -1.72 -0.72 -16.03
C ILE A 266 -2.31 -0.17 -17.32
N ILE A 267 -3.08 -0.98 -18.05
CA ILE A 267 -3.58 -0.61 -19.37
C ILE A 267 -4.72 0.40 -19.17
N PRO A 268 -4.56 1.68 -19.53
CA PRO A 268 -5.63 2.66 -19.37
C PRO A 268 -6.83 2.29 -20.25
N ARG A 269 -8.06 2.58 -19.78
CA ARG A 269 -9.29 2.25 -20.52
C ARG A 269 -9.37 2.94 -21.89
N PHE A 270 -8.70 4.07 -22.09
CA PHE A 270 -8.67 4.72 -23.40
C PHE A 270 -7.88 3.93 -24.46
N LEU A 271 -6.94 3.06 -24.06
CA LEU A 271 -6.22 2.16 -24.97
C LEU A 271 -6.97 0.85 -25.20
N TRP A 272 -7.85 0.48 -24.28
CA TRP A 272 -8.65 -0.73 -24.34
C TRP A 272 -10.01 -0.49 -23.71
N GLU A 273 -10.96 -0.02 -24.52
CA GLU A 273 -12.29 0.38 -24.05
C GLU A 273 -13.09 -0.81 -23.50
N SER A 274 -12.96 -1.99 -24.13
CA SER A 274 -13.60 -3.24 -23.72
C SER A 274 -12.93 -3.96 -22.55
N LYS A 275 -11.96 -3.31 -21.88
CA LYS A 275 -11.28 -3.88 -20.69
C LYS A 275 -12.30 -4.26 -19.60
N PRO A 276 -12.19 -5.44 -18.97
CA PRO A 276 -13.06 -5.84 -17.86
C PRO A 276 -13.15 -4.78 -16.75
N LYS A 277 -14.29 -4.73 -16.05
CA LYS A 277 -14.48 -3.85 -14.87
C LYS A 277 -14.05 -4.55 -13.59
N ASP A 278 -14.28 -5.84 -13.56
CA ASP A 278 -13.93 -6.84 -12.57
C ASP A 278 -12.57 -7.46 -12.91
N PHE A 279 -11.50 -6.88 -12.37
CA PHE A 279 -10.17 -7.50 -12.43
C PHE A 279 -9.42 -7.22 -11.13
N GLY A 280 -8.41 -8.06 -10.85
CA GLY A 280 -7.67 -7.98 -9.61
C GLY A 280 -8.59 -8.15 -8.41
N PHE A 281 -8.37 -7.33 -7.39
CA PHE A 281 -9.20 -7.32 -6.19
C PHE A 281 -10.69 -7.00 -6.47
N ALA A 282 -11.02 -6.35 -7.59
CA ALA A 282 -12.39 -6.00 -7.92
C ALA A 282 -13.25 -7.25 -8.24
N LEU A 283 -12.65 -8.36 -8.68
CA LEU A 283 -13.37 -9.62 -8.91
C LEU A 283 -14.14 -10.08 -7.66
N LEU A 284 -13.48 -10.04 -6.49
CA LEU A 284 -14.12 -10.40 -5.23
C LEU A 284 -15.24 -9.41 -4.85
N ASN A 285 -15.06 -8.12 -5.16
CA ASN A 285 -16.08 -7.10 -4.91
C ASN A 285 -17.34 -7.35 -5.74
N TYR A 286 -17.19 -7.56 -7.05
CA TYR A 286 -18.32 -7.86 -7.94
C TYR A 286 -19.00 -9.19 -7.58
N ARG A 287 -18.27 -10.15 -7.00
CA ARG A 287 -18.83 -11.43 -6.56
C ARG A 287 -19.68 -11.32 -5.28
N ILE A 288 -19.26 -10.48 -4.32
CA ILE A 288 -19.93 -10.33 -3.02
C ILE A 288 -20.99 -9.21 -3.06
N TYR A 289 -20.68 -8.11 -3.74
CA TYR A 289 -21.50 -6.89 -3.79
C TYR A 289 -21.63 -6.36 -5.23
N PRO A 290 -22.35 -7.07 -6.13
CA PRO A 290 -22.42 -6.70 -7.54
C PRO A 290 -23.00 -5.30 -7.77
N ASP A 291 -24.11 -4.97 -7.12
CA ASP A 291 -24.81 -3.69 -7.32
C ASP A 291 -23.97 -2.51 -6.81
N TYR A 292 -23.46 -2.61 -5.58
CA TYR A 292 -22.58 -1.60 -5.02
C TYR A 292 -21.30 -1.41 -5.84
N SER A 293 -20.71 -2.50 -6.35
CA SER A 293 -19.51 -2.45 -7.19
C SER A 293 -19.80 -1.80 -8.54
N ALA A 294 -21.00 -2.00 -9.09
CA ALA A 294 -21.44 -1.33 -10.32
C ALA A 294 -21.56 0.20 -10.12
N ASP A 295 -22.00 0.62 -8.93
CA ASP A 295 -22.10 2.03 -8.53
C ASP A 295 -20.75 2.65 -8.09
N GLY A 296 -19.66 1.88 -8.14
CA GLY A 296 -18.31 2.34 -7.80
C GLY A 296 -17.99 2.27 -6.29
N TYR A 297 -18.80 1.59 -5.48
CA TYR A 297 -18.46 1.31 -4.09
C TYR A 297 -17.77 -0.06 -3.96
N MET A 298 -16.49 -0.05 -3.58
CA MET A 298 -15.67 -1.26 -3.44
C MET A 298 -15.06 -1.36 -2.04
N PRO A 299 -15.68 -2.09 -1.10
CA PRO A 299 -15.12 -2.29 0.24
C PRO A 299 -13.79 -3.04 0.20
N SER A 300 -12.94 -2.84 1.21
CA SER A 300 -11.68 -3.57 1.31
C SER A 300 -11.89 -4.87 2.08
N PHE A 301 -11.54 -6.01 1.46
CA PHE A 301 -11.64 -7.35 2.07
C PHE A 301 -10.35 -7.81 2.76
N GLY A 302 -9.39 -6.92 3.01
CA GLY A 302 -8.15 -7.25 3.71
C GLY A 302 -7.37 -8.39 3.05
N LEU A 303 -6.99 -9.38 3.84
CA LEU A 303 -6.30 -10.59 3.38
C LEU A 303 -7.22 -11.59 2.64
N ALA A 304 -8.54 -11.39 2.65
CA ALA A 304 -9.44 -12.27 1.91
C ALA A 304 -9.23 -12.18 0.39
N TYR A 305 -8.70 -11.06 -0.14
CA TYR A 305 -8.26 -10.99 -1.53
C TYR A 305 -7.20 -12.03 -1.86
N THR A 306 -6.23 -12.21 -0.98
CA THR A 306 -5.19 -13.22 -1.13
C THR A 306 -5.77 -14.61 -0.92
N PHE A 307 -6.63 -14.79 0.08
CA PHE A 307 -7.29 -16.07 0.36
C PHE A 307 -8.19 -16.54 -0.80
N ALA A 308 -8.80 -15.61 -1.53
CA ALA A 308 -9.78 -15.91 -2.58
C ALA A 308 -9.19 -16.71 -3.76
N ASP A 309 -7.89 -16.66 -4.02
CA ASP A 309 -7.27 -17.44 -5.10
C ASP A 309 -7.13 -18.93 -4.75
N PHE A 310 -6.45 -19.29 -3.65
CA PHE A 310 -6.15 -20.68 -3.28
C PHE A 310 -6.28 -20.98 -1.78
N GLY A 311 -7.11 -20.23 -1.07
CA GLY A 311 -7.33 -20.38 0.37
C GLY A 311 -6.07 -20.13 1.20
N PHE A 312 -5.75 -21.05 2.10
CA PHE A 312 -4.55 -20.94 2.94
C PHE A 312 -3.25 -21.05 2.15
N ILE A 313 -3.24 -21.75 1.00
CA ILE A 313 -2.03 -21.93 0.19
C ILE A 313 -1.54 -20.57 -0.31
N SER A 314 -2.45 -19.73 -0.81
CA SER A 314 -2.09 -18.38 -1.28
C SER A 314 -1.69 -17.46 -0.13
N ILE A 315 -2.30 -17.58 1.06
CA ILE A 315 -1.88 -16.83 2.26
C ILE A 315 -0.43 -17.17 2.65
N ILE A 316 -0.10 -18.46 2.72
CA ILE A 316 1.23 -18.95 3.07
C ILE A 316 2.26 -18.48 2.05
N PHE A 317 1.98 -18.68 0.77
CA PHE A 317 2.91 -18.33 -0.32
C PHE A 317 3.12 -16.82 -0.42
N SER A 318 2.04 -16.02 -0.30
CA SER A 318 2.11 -14.56 -0.32
C SER A 318 2.91 -14.04 0.87
N GLY A 319 2.68 -14.60 2.07
CA GLY A 319 3.43 -14.24 3.27
C GLY A 319 4.93 -14.52 3.12
N LEU A 320 5.29 -15.76 2.75
CA LEU A 320 6.68 -16.15 2.49
C LEU A 320 7.34 -15.24 1.46
N SER A 321 6.67 -14.98 0.33
CA SER A 321 7.18 -14.15 -0.75
C SER A 321 7.41 -12.71 -0.29
N SER A 322 6.44 -12.12 0.42
CA SER A 322 6.55 -10.75 0.95
C SER A 322 7.76 -10.61 1.87
N GLY A 323 7.90 -11.49 2.86
CA GLY A 323 9.03 -11.47 3.78
C GLY A 323 10.37 -11.70 3.07
N PHE A 324 10.40 -12.66 2.15
CA PHE A 324 11.60 -13.00 1.36
C PHE A 324 12.06 -11.82 0.51
N PHE A 325 11.20 -11.27 -0.36
CA PHE A 325 11.57 -10.18 -1.26
C PHE A 325 11.98 -8.92 -0.48
N LYS A 326 11.29 -8.62 0.63
CA LYS A 326 11.66 -7.48 1.48
C LYS A 326 13.04 -7.64 2.10
N ASN A 327 13.35 -8.83 2.63
CA ASN A 327 14.68 -9.10 3.19
C ASN A 327 15.75 -9.11 2.09
N TYR A 328 15.43 -9.68 0.93
CA TYR A 328 16.33 -9.73 -0.21
C TYR A 328 16.80 -8.34 -0.64
N PHE A 329 15.88 -7.39 -0.85
CA PHE A 329 16.27 -6.04 -1.23
C PHE A 329 16.91 -5.24 -0.10
N TYR A 330 16.55 -5.52 1.15
CA TYR A 330 17.24 -4.95 2.31
C TYR A 330 18.71 -5.36 2.36
N ASP A 331 19.01 -6.65 2.17
CA ASP A 331 20.38 -7.16 2.18
C ASP A 331 21.22 -6.53 1.05
N ILE A 332 20.64 -6.40 -0.16
CA ILE A 332 21.28 -5.67 -1.26
C ILE A 332 21.50 -4.21 -0.89
N PHE A 333 20.48 -3.54 -0.34
CA PHE A 333 20.57 -2.13 0.05
C PHE A 333 21.70 -1.86 1.06
N LYS A 334 21.85 -2.74 2.06
CA LYS A 334 22.92 -2.67 3.05
C LYS A 334 24.29 -2.98 2.45
N GLY A 335 24.38 -3.94 1.53
CA GLY A 335 25.63 -4.31 0.86
C GLY A 335 26.10 -3.30 -0.21
N SER A 336 25.18 -2.58 -0.86
CA SER A 336 25.47 -1.81 -2.08
C SER A 336 25.80 -0.32 -1.86
N SER A 337 26.35 0.08 -0.72
CA SER A 337 26.56 1.51 -0.35
C SER A 337 25.29 2.36 -0.32
N LYS A 338 24.12 1.74 -0.09
CA LYS A 338 22.78 2.37 -0.12
C LYS A 338 22.33 2.82 -1.52
N SER A 339 22.26 1.88 -2.46
CA SER A 339 21.74 2.13 -3.81
C SER A 339 20.29 2.63 -3.78
N VAL A 340 19.98 3.65 -4.58
CA VAL A 340 18.61 4.18 -4.76
C VAL A 340 17.66 3.07 -5.23
N VAL A 341 18.12 2.22 -6.14
CA VAL A 341 17.34 1.13 -6.72
C VAL A 341 16.96 0.10 -5.65
N ALA A 342 17.96 -0.35 -4.88
CA ALA A 342 17.73 -1.32 -3.80
C ALA A 342 16.84 -0.74 -2.70
N PHE A 343 16.97 0.56 -2.41
CA PHE A 343 16.12 1.23 -1.44
C PHE A 343 14.67 1.37 -1.91
N LEU A 344 14.44 1.68 -3.20
CA LEU A 344 13.11 1.71 -3.80
C LEU A 344 12.44 0.33 -3.71
N LEU A 345 13.15 -0.73 -4.12
CA LEU A 345 12.64 -2.10 -4.05
C LEU A 345 12.44 -2.60 -2.61
N TYR A 346 13.22 -2.08 -1.66
CA TYR A 346 13.05 -2.35 -0.23
C TYR A 346 11.79 -1.67 0.32
N ILE A 347 11.53 -0.41 0.03
CA ILE A 347 10.39 0.31 0.62
C ILE A 347 9.08 -0.02 -0.10
N VAL A 348 9.08 0.00 -1.43
CA VAL A 348 7.88 -0.16 -2.25
C VAL A 348 7.61 -1.64 -2.46
N GLU A 349 6.35 -2.06 -2.30
CA GLU A 349 5.94 -3.43 -2.65
C GLU A 349 6.11 -3.68 -4.14
N ILE A 350 6.61 -4.87 -4.49
CA ILE A 350 6.73 -5.26 -5.90
C ILE A 350 5.34 -5.35 -6.49
N ASN A 351 5.09 -4.50 -7.46
CA ASN A 351 3.90 -4.58 -8.30
C ASN A 351 4.30 -4.39 -9.75
N ILE A 352 3.34 -4.58 -10.64
CA ILE A 352 3.65 -4.55 -12.06
C ILE A 352 4.08 -3.15 -12.55
N ILE A 353 3.57 -2.07 -11.95
CA ILE A 353 3.98 -0.69 -12.30
C ILE A 353 5.48 -0.51 -12.00
N LEU A 354 5.95 -1.00 -10.84
CA LEU A 354 7.36 -0.98 -10.46
C LEU A 354 8.23 -1.73 -11.48
N VAL A 355 7.82 -2.92 -11.91
CA VAL A 355 8.56 -3.73 -12.88
C VAL A 355 8.67 -3.02 -14.24
N VAL A 356 7.57 -2.45 -14.74
CA VAL A 356 7.56 -1.70 -16.01
C VAL A 356 8.45 -0.45 -15.92
N LEU A 357 8.33 0.33 -14.85
CA LEU A 357 9.14 1.54 -14.65
C LEU A 357 10.63 1.22 -14.54
N PHE A 358 11.00 0.17 -13.80
CA PHE A 358 12.40 -0.22 -13.66
C PHE A 358 12.97 -0.73 -14.97
N SER A 359 12.20 -1.49 -15.75
CA SER A 359 12.59 -1.92 -17.09
C SER A 359 12.88 -0.72 -17.99
N ALA A 360 11.99 0.28 -18.01
CA ALA A 360 12.19 1.52 -18.74
C ALA A 360 13.44 2.29 -18.27
N TYR A 361 13.65 2.41 -16.96
CA TYR A 361 14.82 3.09 -16.40
C TYR A 361 16.14 2.37 -16.74
N TYR A 362 16.15 1.04 -16.73
CA TYR A 362 17.33 0.26 -17.12
C TYR A 362 17.64 0.43 -18.61
N LEU A 363 16.63 0.36 -19.48
CA LEU A 363 16.78 0.64 -20.91
C LEU A 363 17.33 2.04 -21.15
N LEU A 364 16.72 3.07 -20.56
CA LEU A 364 17.18 4.45 -20.66
C LEU A 364 18.63 4.64 -20.16
N SER A 365 18.99 3.98 -19.06
CA SER A 365 20.34 4.02 -18.52
C SER A 365 21.39 3.32 -19.40
N SER A 366 20.96 2.48 -20.34
CA SER A 366 21.84 1.76 -21.28
C SER A 366 22.16 2.55 -22.55
N ILE A 367 21.31 3.51 -22.93
CA ILE A 367 21.44 4.29 -24.18
C ILE A 367 22.62 5.28 -24.16
N HIS A 368 23.12 5.66 -22.98
CA HIS A 368 24.24 6.61 -22.81
C HIS A 368 25.62 5.95 -22.65
N LYS A 369 25.83 4.80 -23.31
CA LYS A 369 27.13 4.10 -23.31
C LYS A 369 28.05 4.49 -24.49
N LYS A 370 27.84 5.65 -25.11
CA LYS A 370 28.74 6.21 -26.11
C LYS A 370 29.36 7.50 -25.61
#